data_AF-A0AA96ZLE5-F1
#
_entry.id   AF-A0AA96ZLE5-F1
#
_cell.length_a   1.000
_cell.length_b   1.000
_cell.length_c   1.000
_cell.angle_alpha   90.00
_cell.angle_beta   90.00
_cell.angle_gamma   90.00
#
_symmetry.space_group_name_H-M   'P 1'
#
loop_
_entity.id
_entity.type
_entity.pdbx_description
1 polymer ?
#
loop_
_entity_poly.entity_id
_entity_poly.type
_entity_poly.pdbx_seq_one_letter_code
_entity_poly.pdbx_strand_id
1 'polypeptide(L)'
;MGNDTAAAHPPGHRTAAAAAAVAEDAEGAEDAAFVRAHTRPGPVPFVPEVRLRMAGDAIELWETTERARGLEGLPPPFWAFPWAGGVAVARYVLDHPELVRGRRVLDLAAGSGLVGVAAALRGAAGVRAAEIDAYAVASIGVNAELNGVAVAAELADVLDAGRPWRRSRRSGPRSGP
;
A
#
# COMPACT_ATOMS: atom_id res chain seq x y z
N MET A 1 -48.51 -36.60 -23.86
CA MET A 1 -48.44 -35.14 -23.64
C MET A 1 -47.37 -34.90 -22.58
N GLY A 2 -46.11 -34.78 -23.01
CA GLY A 2 -44.98 -34.51 -22.13
C GLY A 2 -44.78 -33.01 -21.99
N ASN A 3 -44.69 -32.52 -20.76
CA ASN A 3 -44.41 -31.12 -20.47
C ASN A 3 -42.90 -30.96 -20.26
N ASP A 4 -42.20 -30.51 -21.31
CA ASP A 4 -40.82 -30.05 -21.21
C ASP A 4 -40.81 -28.71 -20.47
N THR A 5 -40.29 -28.71 -19.24
CA THR A 5 -39.99 -27.48 -18.51
C THR A 5 -38.47 -27.36 -18.43
N ALA A 6 -37.89 -26.62 -19.37
CA ALA A 6 -36.48 -26.23 -19.33
C ALA A 6 -36.27 -25.29 -18.14
N ALA A 7 -35.57 -25.78 -17.11
CA ALA A 7 -35.12 -24.96 -16.00
C ALA A 7 -34.06 -23.97 -16.53
N ALA A 8 -34.41 -22.68 -16.53
CA ALA A 8 -33.49 -21.60 -16.80
C ALA A 8 -32.32 -21.64 -15.79
N HIS A 9 -31.09 -21.68 -16.30
CA HIS A 9 -29.89 -21.39 -15.51
C HIS A 9 -29.96 -19.95 -14.98
N PRO A 10 -29.71 -19.71 -13.67
CA PRO A 10 -29.62 -18.34 -13.17
C PRO A 10 -28.37 -17.65 -13.75
N PRO A 11 -28.44 -16.36 -14.11
CA PRO A 11 -27.26 -15.63 -14.55
C PRO A 11 -26.40 -15.23 -13.33
N GLY A 12 -25.09 -15.42 -13.46
CA GLY A 12 -24.16 -14.34 -13.12
C GLY A 12 -23.54 -14.32 -11.73
N HIS A 13 -22.67 -15.29 -11.40
CA HIS A 13 -21.58 -15.03 -10.44
C HIS A 13 -20.40 -14.27 -11.09
N ARG A 14 -20.22 -14.37 -12.42
CA ARG A 14 -19.10 -13.71 -13.14
C ARG A 14 -19.30 -12.21 -13.36
N THR A 15 -20.53 -11.74 -13.49
CA THR A 15 -20.84 -10.33 -13.75
C THR A 15 -20.69 -9.44 -12.52
N ALA A 16 -21.00 -9.95 -11.32
CA ALA A 16 -20.85 -9.21 -10.07
C ALA A 16 -19.36 -8.99 -9.70
N ALA A 17 -18.51 -10.01 -9.86
CA ALA A 17 -17.07 -9.88 -9.59
C ALA A 17 -16.36 -8.92 -10.56
N ALA A 18 -16.75 -8.94 -11.85
CA ALA A 18 -16.24 -7.99 -12.83
C ALA A 18 -16.72 -6.56 -12.55
N ALA A 19 -17.98 -6.37 -12.16
CA ALA A 19 -18.50 -5.05 -11.78
C ALA A 19 -17.84 -4.52 -10.51
N ALA A 20 -17.58 -5.39 -9.51
CA ALA A 20 -16.86 -5.02 -8.29
C ALA A 20 -15.41 -4.62 -8.59
N ALA A 21 -14.69 -5.39 -9.41
CA ALA A 21 -13.33 -5.03 -9.82
C ALA A 21 -13.29 -3.71 -10.60
N VAL A 22 -14.26 -3.45 -11.50
CA VAL A 22 -14.37 -2.17 -12.22
C VAL A 22 -14.69 -1.01 -11.28
N ALA A 23 -15.51 -1.22 -10.24
CA ALA A 23 -15.78 -0.22 -9.23
C ALA A 23 -14.57 0.05 -8.33
N GLU A 24 -13.85 -1.00 -7.90
CA GLU A 24 -12.58 -0.89 -7.16
C GLU A 24 -11.50 -0.17 -7.97
N ASP A 25 -11.39 -0.48 -9.27
CA ASP A 25 -10.46 0.20 -10.18
C ASP A 25 -10.85 1.67 -10.39
N ALA A 26 -12.15 1.98 -10.49
CA ALA A 26 -12.65 3.35 -10.62
C ALA A 26 -12.44 4.17 -9.35
N GLU A 27 -12.75 3.60 -8.18
CA GLU A 27 -12.53 4.24 -6.88
C GLU A 27 -11.03 4.45 -6.62
N GLY A 28 -10.19 3.47 -6.96
CA GLY A 28 -8.73 3.61 -6.91
C GLY A 28 -8.20 4.70 -7.84
N ALA A 29 -8.83 4.90 -9.01
CA ALA A 29 -8.48 5.98 -9.94
C ALA A 29 -8.88 7.37 -9.39
N GLU A 30 -10.05 7.48 -8.75
CA GLU A 30 -10.49 8.70 -8.06
C GLU A 30 -9.57 9.05 -6.88
N ASP A 31 -9.18 8.05 -6.08
CA ASP A 31 -8.24 8.23 -4.98
C ASP A 31 -6.86 8.66 -5.46
N ALA A 32 -6.36 8.09 -6.56
CA ALA A 32 -5.11 8.52 -7.18
C ALA A 32 -5.20 9.97 -7.71
N ALA A 33 -6.35 10.36 -8.28
CA ALA A 33 -6.59 11.74 -8.71
C ALA A 33 -6.62 12.70 -7.52
N PHE A 34 -7.27 12.31 -6.41
CA PHE A 34 -7.29 13.06 -5.16
C PHE A 34 -5.87 13.27 -4.61
N VAL A 35 -5.07 12.21 -4.54
CA VAL A 35 -3.67 12.29 -4.10
C VAL A 35 -2.93 13.30 -4.98
N ARG A 36 -3.01 13.20 -6.31
CA ARG A 36 -2.31 14.12 -7.22
C ARG A 36 -2.76 15.57 -7.06
N ALA A 37 -4.05 15.82 -6.86
CA ALA A 37 -4.59 17.16 -6.72
C ALA A 37 -4.14 17.87 -5.43
N HIS A 38 -3.99 17.15 -4.32
CA HIS A 38 -3.77 17.73 -2.99
C HIS A 38 -2.33 17.58 -2.47
N THR A 39 -1.41 17.12 -3.30
CA THR A 39 0.00 16.93 -2.94
C THR A 39 0.93 17.47 -4.03
N ARG A 40 2.20 17.71 -3.70
CA ARG A 40 3.22 18.16 -4.64
C ARG A 40 4.39 17.17 -4.71
N PRO A 41 4.93 16.86 -5.90
CA PRO A 41 6.08 15.98 -6.02
C PRO A 41 7.35 16.69 -5.58
N GLY A 42 8.20 16.02 -4.80
CA GLY A 42 9.49 16.55 -4.35
C GLY A 42 10.44 15.45 -3.90
N PRO A 43 11.75 15.74 -3.81
CA PRO A 43 12.70 14.81 -3.19
C PRO A 43 12.37 14.67 -1.70
N VAL A 44 12.57 13.48 -1.16
CA VAL A 44 12.43 13.25 0.28
C VAL A 44 13.66 13.79 1.02
N PRO A 45 13.50 14.61 2.07
CA PRO A 45 14.63 15.06 2.89
C PRO A 45 15.48 13.89 3.39
N PHE A 46 16.80 14.01 3.29
CA PHE A 46 17.80 12.97 3.62
C PHE A 46 17.77 11.71 2.73
N VAL A 47 16.82 11.61 1.79
CA VAL A 47 16.67 10.50 0.83
C VAL A 47 16.37 11.08 -0.57
N PRO A 48 17.24 11.93 -1.14
CA PRO A 48 16.96 12.63 -2.39
C PRO A 48 16.84 11.72 -3.62
N GLU A 49 17.28 10.46 -3.52
CA GLU A 49 17.09 9.44 -4.56
C GLU A 49 15.63 9.02 -4.73
N VAL A 50 14.79 9.24 -3.71
CA VAL A 50 13.36 8.94 -3.75
C VAL A 50 12.57 10.24 -3.83
N ARG A 51 11.62 10.28 -4.77
CA ARG A 51 10.67 11.39 -4.91
C ARG A 51 9.29 10.94 -4.47
N LEU A 52 8.62 11.72 -3.63
CA LEU A 52 7.25 11.44 -3.23
C LEU A 52 6.36 12.64 -3.54
N ARG A 53 5.07 12.37 -3.68
CA ARG A 53 4.04 13.38 -3.55
C ARG A 53 3.73 13.58 -2.08
N MET A 54 3.93 14.81 -1.60
CA MET A 54 3.78 15.17 -0.19
C MET A 54 2.84 16.36 -0.04
N ALA A 55 2.13 16.45 1.08
CA ALA A 55 1.37 17.64 1.41
C ALA A 55 2.27 18.75 1.93
N GLY A 56 1.92 20.00 1.61
CA GLY A 56 2.61 21.18 2.13
C GLY A 56 2.14 21.57 3.54
N ASP A 57 0.89 21.24 3.87
CA ASP A 57 0.26 21.48 5.17
C ASP A 57 -0.62 20.27 5.53
N ALA A 58 -0.45 19.76 6.75
CA ALA A 58 -1.16 18.58 7.26
C ALA A 58 -2.60 18.89 7.67
N ILE A 59 -2.86 20.11 8.16
CA ILE A 59 -4.18 20.52 8.65
C ILE A 59 -5.11 20.74 7.44
N GLU A 60 -4.64 21.46 6.43
CA GLU A 60 -5.41 21.69 5.20
C GLU A 60 -5.76 20.38 4.47
N LEU A 61 -4.81 19.43 4.40
CA LEU A 61 -5.07 18.13 3.80
C LEU A 61 -6.08 17.32 4.62
N TRP A 62 -6.00 17.37 5.96
CA TRP A 62 -6.91 16.63 6.83
C TRP A 62 -8.36 17.09 6.65
N GLU A 63 -8.62 18.40 6.74
CA GLU A 63 -9.95 18.99 6.51
C GLU A 63 -10.49 18.70 5.10
N THR A 64 -9.61 18.59 4.12
CA THR A 64 -9.99 18.26 2.74
C THR A 64 -10.33 16.79 2.57
N THR A 65 -9.63 15.90 3.27
CA THR A 65 -9.89 14.46 3.28
C THR A 65 -11.25 14.14 3.92
N GLU A 66 -11.54 14.77 5.06
CA GLU A 66 -12.84 14.67 5.74
C GLU A 66 -14.00 15.09 4.83
N ARG A 67 -13.86 16.24 4.15
CA ARG A 67 -14.85 16.70 3.18
C ARG A 67 -15.01 15.78 1.98
N ALA A 68 -13.92 15.23 1.44
CA ALA A 68 -13.97 14.36 0.28
C ALA A 68 -14.66 13.02 0.56
N ARG A 69 -14.47 12.47 1.76
CA ARG A 69 -15.13 11.23 2.19
C ARG A 69 -16.49 11.47 2.85
N GLY A 70 -16.84 12.71 3.19
CA GLY A 70 -18.06 13.05 3.92
C GLY A 70 -18.07 12.50 5.34
N LEU A 71 -16.88 12.37 5.96
CA LEU A 71 -16.68 11.77 7.28
C LEU A 71 -15.97 12.77 8.19
N GLU A 72 -16.39 12.85 9.45
CA GLU A 72 -15.72 13.62 10.51
C GLU A 72 -14.88 12.70 11.40
N GLY A 73 -13.73 13.19 11.87
CA GLY A 73 -12.85 12.44 12.77
C GLY A 73 -11.98 11.40 12.06
N LEU A 74 -11.70 11.59 10.77
CA LEU A 74 -10.75 10.71 10.08
C LEU A 74 -9.36 10.82 10.74
N PRO A 75 -8.57 9.73 10.76
CA PRO A 75 -7.19 9.84 11.21
C PRO A 75 -6.43 10.85 10.33
N PRO A 76 -5.45 11.60 10.90
CA PRO A 76 -4.65 12.51 10.11
C PRO A 76 -4.00 11.78 8.91
N PRO A 77 -3.82 12.44 7.75
CA PRO A 77 -3.36 11.82 6.52
C PRO A 77 -1.87 11.48 6.57
N PHE A 78 -1.50 10.48 7.37
CA PHE A 78 -0.12 10.10 7.65
C PHE A 78 0.65 9.67 6.39
N TRP A 79 -0.06 9.18 5.38
CA TRP A 79 0.47 8.81 4.07
C TRP A 79 1.00 9.99 3.25
N ALA A 80 0.68 11.23 3.61
CA ALA A 80 1.10 12.42 2.87
C ALA A 80 2.46 13.00 3.31
N PHE A 81 3.12 12.36 4.29
CA PHE A 81 4.37 12.85 4.88
C PHE A 81 5.45 11.76 4.98
N PRO A 82 6.73 12.09 4.77
CA PRO A 82 7.84 11.18 4.99
C PRO A 82 8.22 11.15 6.48
N TRP A 83 7.66 10.21 7.22
CA TRP A 83 7.95 10.04 8.65
C TRP A 83 9.42 9.66 8.90
N ALA A 84 10.02 10.22 9.96
CA ALA A 84 11.45 10.04 10.27
C ALA A 84 11.89 8.56 10.34
N GLY A 85 11.03 7.68 10.86
CA GLY A 85 11.29 6.23 10.89
C GLY A 85 11.38 5.63 9.48
N GLY A 86 10.43 5.94 8.59
CA GLY A 86 10.47 5.51 7.20
C GLY A 86 11.65 6.08 6.42
N VAL A 87 11.99 7.35 6.66
CA VAL A 87 13.18 8.02 6.11
C VAL A 87 14.46 7.28 6.51
N ALA A 88 14.62 6.95 7.78
CA ALA A 88 15.80 6.24 8.27
C ALA A 88 15.92 4.83 7.65
N VAL A 89 14.82 4.08 7.58
CA VAL A 89 14.80 2.74 6.95
C VAL A 89 15.10 2.84 5.46
N ALA A 90 14.50 3.80 4.75
CA ALA A 90 14.74 3.98 3.32
C ALA A 90 16.20 4.36 3.04
N ARG A 91 16.79 5.28 3.80
CA ARG A 91 18.22 5.61 3.72
C ARG A 91 19.08 4.35 3.89
N TYR A 92 18.79 3.56 4.93
CA TYR A 92 19.53 2.34 5.21
C TYR A 92 19.42 1.32 4.07
N VAL A 93 18.24 1.08 3.52
CA VAL A 93 18.04 0.19 2.35
C VAL A 93 18.79 0.70 1.12
N LEU A 94 18.79 2.01 0.88
CA LEU A 94 19.49 2.62 -0.25
C LEU A 94 21.00 2.46 -0.16
N ASP A 95 21.56 2.53 1.05
CA ASP A 95 23.00 2.35 1.32
C ASP A 95 23.42 0.88 1.36
N HIS A 96 22.48 -0.03 1.68
CA HIS A 96 22.72 -1.45 1.86
C HIS A 96 21.86 -2.30 0.91
N PRO A 97 22.06 -2.19 -0.42
CA PRO A 97 21.20 -2.86 -1.40
C PRO A 97 21.20 -4.39 -1.30
N GLU A 98 22.25 -5.01 -0.76
CA GLU A 98 22.33 -6.44 -0.46
C GLU A 98 21.23 -6.95 0.48
N LEU A 99 20.57 -6.07 1.22
CA LEU A 99 19.42 -6.41 2.06
C LEU A 99 18.19 -6.80 1.23
N VAL A 100 18.03 -6.23 0.04
CA VAL A 100 16.82 -6.37 -0.77
C VAL A 100 17.07 -6.94 -2.17
N ARG A 101 18.27 -6.80 -2.72
CA ARG A 101 18.59 -7.20 -4.09
C ARG A 101 18.23 -8.67 -4.37
N GLY A 102 17.39 -8.88 -5.38
CA GLY A 102 16.91 -10.20 -5.78
C GLY A 102 15.92 -10.85 -4.81
N ARG A 103 15.47 -10.14 -3.77
CA ARG A 103 14.53 -10.66 -2.75
C ARG A 103 13.13 -10.10 -2.95
N ARG A 104 12.14 -10.83 -2.44
CA ARG A 104 10.76 -10.32 -2.31
C ARG A 104 10.64 -9.59 -0.97
N VAL A 105 10.10 -8.38 -1.00
CA VAL A 105 10.01 -7.48 0.15
C VAL A 105 8.54 -7.21 0.46
N LEU A 106 8.21 -7.24 1.76
CA LEU A 106 6.95 -6.72 2.28
C LEU A 106 7.24 -5.40 3.00
N ASP A 107 6.63 -4.32 2.52
CA ASP A 107 6.53 -3.05 3.23
C ASP A 107 5.20 -3.05 4.01
N LEU A 108 5.28 -3.05 5.34
CA LEU A 108 4.12 -3.18 6.22
C LEU A 108 3.78 -1.83 6.82
N ALA A 109 2.49 -1.47 6.82
CA ALA A 109 2.03 -0.14 7.19
C ALA A 109 2.74 0.93 6.32
N ALA A 110 2.68 0.71 5.00
CA ALA A 110 3.60 1.33 4.04
C ALA A 110 3.39 2.85 3.87
N GLY A 111 2.25 3.39 4.27
CA GLY A 111 1.94 4.82 4.20
C GLY A 111 2.13 5.38 2.78
N SER A 112 3.13 6.24 2.57
CA SER A 112 3.45 6.82 1.26
C SER A 112 4.16 5.87 0.29
N GLY A 113 4.61 4.70 0.76
CA GLY A 113 5.40 3.74 0.00
C GLY A 113 6.89 4.05 -0.06
N LEU A 114 7.40 4.99 0.75
CA LEU A 114 8.80 5.41 0.76
C LEU A 114 9.79 4.23 0.80
N VAL A 115 9.59 3.30 1.74
CA VAL A 115 10.51 2.17 1.95
C VAL A 115 10.38 1.15 0.81
N GLY A 116 9.16 0.85 0.39
CA GLY A 116 8.89 -0.02 -0.76
C GLY A 116 9.54 0.50 -2.06
N VAL A 117 9.42 1.81 -2.34
CA VAL A 117 10.09 2.46 -3.48
C VAL A 117 11.60 2.35 -3.36
N ALA A 118 12.18 2.63 -2.18
CA ALA A 118 13.62 2.49 -1.95
C ALA A 118 14.10 1.04 -2.21
N ALA A 119 13.33 0.04 -1.76
CA ALA A 119 13.65 -1.37 -1.99
C ALA A 119 13.59 -1.73 -3.48
N ALA A 120 12.59 -1.25 -4.21
CA ALA A 120 12.45 -1.46 -5.64
C ALA A 120 13.62 -0.82 -6.42
N LEU A 121 14.00 0.42 -6.09
CA LEU A 121 15.16 1.12 -6.66
C LEU A 121 16.50 0.40 -6.40
N ARG A 122 16.57 -0.45 -5.37
CA ARG A 122 17.76 -1.26 -5.03
C ARG A 122 17.69 -2.70 -5.51
N GLY A 123 16.75 -2.99 -6.41
CA GLY A 123 16.71 -4.25 -7.15
C GLY A 123 16.04 -5.38 -6.39
N ALA A 124 15.08 -5.08 -5.51
CA ALA A 124 14.15 -6.09 -5.03
C ALA A 124 13.52 -6.83 -6.22
N ALA A 125 13.38 -8.15 -6.12
CA ALA A 125 12.72 -8.97 -7.14
C ALA A 125 11.19 -8.73 -7.19
N GLY A 126 10.63 -8.17 -6.12
CA GLY A 126 9.25 -7.71 -6.05
C GLY A 126 8.97 -7.07 -4.70
N VAL A 127 8.15 -6.04 -4.70
CA VAL A 127 7.74 -5.32 -3.48
C VAL A 127 6.22 -5.40 -3.38
N ARG A 128 5.74 -5.85 -2.22
CA ARG A 128 4.33 -5.76 -1.83
C ARG A 128 4.24 -4.77 -0.69
N ALA A 129 3.36 -3.79 -0.80
CA ALA A 129 3.15 -2.76 0.21
C ALA A 129 1.72 -2.90 0.75
N ALA A 130 1.59 -3.23 2.04
CA ALA A 130 0.30 -3.46 2.68
C ALA A 130 -0.08 -2.24 3.52
N GLU A 131 -1.33 -1.80 3.37
CA GLU A 131 -1.89 -0.64 4.08
C GLU A 131 -3.40 -0.78 4.27
N ILE A 132 -3.97 -0.08 5.25
CA ILE A 132 -5.40 -0.14 5.59
C ILE A 132 -6.19 1.09 5.09
N ASP A 133 -5.49 2.14 4.67
CA ASP A 133 -6.05 3.37 4.12
C ASP A 133 -5.99 3.35 2.57
N ALA A 134 -7.14 3.52 1.91
CA ALA A 134 -7.24 3.54 0.45
C ALA A 134 -6.47 4.70 -0.21
N TYR A 135 -6.42 5.88 0.41
CA TYR A 135 -5.60 6.99 -0.09
C TYR A 135 -4.10 6.70 0.05
N ALA A 136 -3.70 5.95 1.07
CA ALA A 136 -2.32 5.51 1.21
C ALA A 136 -1.95 4.46 0.13
N VAL A 137 -2.83 3.51 -0.16
CA VAL A 137 -2.68 2.57 -1.29
C VAL A 137 -2.54 3.31 -2.62
N ALA A 138 -3.40 4.29 -2.87
CA ALA A 138 -3.29 5.15 -4.05
C ALA A 138 -1.98 5.96 -4.06
N SER A 139 -1.57 6.51 -2.91
CA SER A 139 -0.30 7.23 -2.74
C SER A 139 0.91 6.37 -3.10
N ILE A 140 0.94 5.10 -2.67
CA ILE A 140 1.99 4.14 -3.02
C ILE A 140 2.07 3.98 -4.54
N GLY A 141 0.93 3.78 -5.22
CA GLY A 141 0.88 3.65 -6.67
C GLY A 141 1.40 4.89 -7.40
N VAL A 142 0.92 6.07 -7.01
CA VAL A 142 1.35 7.36 -7.58
C VAL A 142 2.84 7.61 -7.36
N ASN A 143 3.37 7.27 -6.19
CA ASN A 143 4.78 7.45 -5.86
C ASN A 143 5.67 6.41 -6.54
N ALA A 144 5.22 5.17 -6.69
CA ALA A 144 5.95 4.15 -7.45
C ALA A 144 6.13 4.59 -8.92
N GLU A 145 5.07 5.08 -9.55
CA GLU A 145 5.11 5.66 -10.89
C GLU A 145 6.10 6.84 -10.97
N LEU A 146 6.04 7.75 -9.99
CA LEU A 146 6.93 8.93 -9.93
C LEU A 146 8.43 8.56 -9.89
N ASN A 147 8.78 7.38 -9.38
CA ASN A 147 10.15 6.87 -9.33
C ASN A 147 10.46 5.85 -10.44
N GLY A 148 9.51 5.56 -11.33
CA GLY A 148 9.68 4.58 -12.41
C GLY A 148 9.89 3.15 -11.91
N VAL A 149 9.27 2.79 -10.78
CA VAL A 149 9.37 1.44 -10.18
C VAL A 149 7.99 0.79 -10.04
N ALA A 150 7.98 -0.54 -9.90
CA ALA A 150 6.76 -1.29 -9.61
C ALA A 150 6.70 -1.64 -8.11
N VAL A 151 5.58 -1.31 -7.47
CA VAL A 151 5.23 -1.72 -6.11
C VAL A 151 3.78 -2.20 -6.14
N ALA A 152 3.54 -3.44 -5.69
CA ALA A 152 2.19 -3.98 -5.58
C ALA A 152 1.56 -3.50 -4.28
N ALA A 153 0.76 -2.45 -4.34
CA ALA A 153 0.01 -1.95 -3.19
C ALA A 153 -1.21 -2.83 -2.90
N GLU A 154 -1.48 -3.11 -1.63
CA GLU A 154 -2.60 -3.92 -1.19
C GLU A 154 -3.33 -3.23 -0.04
N LEU A 155 -4.65 -3.07 -0.21
CA LEU A 155 -5.56 -2.62 0.84
C LEU A 155 -5.93 -3.82 1.72
N ALA A 156 -5.21 -4.02 2.82
CA ALA A 156 -5.45 -5.14 3.74
C ALA A 156 -4.84 -4.92 5.12
N ASP A 157 -5.57 -5.36 6.15
CA ASP A 157 -4.95 -5.69 7.45
C ASP A 157 -4.34 -7.10 7.37
N VAL A 158 -3.04 -7.16 7.14
CA VAL A 158 -2.31 -8.44 7.01
C VAL A 158 -2.01 -9.10 8.36
N LEU A 159 -2.35 -8.46 9.49
CA LEU A 159 -2.20 -9.00 10.83
C LEU A 159 -3.47 -9.69 11.34
N ASP A 160 -4.64 -9.28 10.85
CA ASP A 160 -5.95 -9.81 11.29
C ASP A 160 -6.39 -11.12 10.57
N ALA A 161 -5.45 -11.88 10.00
CA ALA A 161 -5.73 -13.11 9.26
C ALA A 161 -6.23 -14.31 10.10
N GLY A 162 -6.77 -14.07 11.31
CA GLY A 162 -7.36 -15.11 12.18
C GLY A 162 -6.40 -16.21 12.64
N ARG A 163 -5.08 -16.02 12.48
CA ARG A 163 -4.08 -17.02 12.87
C ARG A 163 -3.49 -16.66 14.24
N PRO A 164 -3.73 -17.46 15.30
CA PRO A 164 -3.11 -17.20 16.59
C PRO A 164 -1.58 -17.26 16.45
N TRP A 165 -0.90 -16.27 17.02
CA TRP A 165 0.56 -16.17 17.02
C TRP A 165 1.19 -17.42 17.64
N ARG A 166 1.71 -18.34 16.82
CA ARG A 166 2.43 -19.52 17.31
C ARG A 166 3.87 -19.12 17.60
N ARG A 167 4.26 -19.06 18.87
CA ARG A 167 5.68 -19.13 19.26
C ARG A 167 6.27 -20.39 18.65
N SER A 168 7.11 -20.26 17.63
CA SER A 168 8.05 -21.31 17.31
C SER A 168 8.99 -21.42 18.53
N ARG A 169 8.85 -22.51 19.30
CA ARG A 169 9.86 -22.83 20.30
C ARG A 169 11.14 -23.07 19.51
N ARG A 170 12.13 -22.19 19.66
CA ARG A 170 13.51 -22.49 19.26
C ARG A 170 13.91 -23.74 20.05
N SER A 171 13.86 -24.91 19.43
CA SER A 171 14.49 -26.12 19.93
C SER A 171 15.99 -25.98 19.73
N GLY A 172 16.63 -25.19 20.60
CA GLY A 172 18.08 -25.23 20.78
C GLY A 172 18.42 -26.33 21.78
N PRO A 173 19.50 -27.11 21.55
CA PRO A 173 19.95 -28.09 22.54
C PRO A 173 20.35 -27.37 23.82
N ARG A 174 19.85 -27.87 24.97
CA ARG A 174 20.38 -27.49 26.27
C ARG A 174 21.75 -28.15 26.42
N SER A 175 22.81 -27.40 26.13
CA SER A 175 24.17 -27.76 26.53
C SER A 175 24.45 -27.09 27.87
N GLY A 176 24.60 -27.89 28.92
CA GLY A 176 25.20 -27.49 30.19
C GLY A 176 26.04 -28.65 30.72
N PRO A 177 27.24 -28.39 31.27
CA PRO A 177 28.03 -29.39 31.98
C PRO A 177 27.38 -29.81 33.30
#